data_AF-K1TCA2-F1
#
_entry.id   AF-K1TCA2-F1
#
_cell.length_a   1.000
_cell.length_b   1.000
_cell.length_c   1.000
_cell.angle_alpha   90.00
_cell.angle_beta   90.00
_cell.angle_gamma   90.00
#
_symmetry.space_group_name_H-M   'P 1'
#
loop_
_entity.id
_entity.type
_entity.pdbx_description
1 polymer ?
#
loop_
_entity_poly.entity_id
_entity_poly.type
_entity_poly.pdbx_seq_one_letter_code
_entity_poly.pdbx_strand_id
1 'polypeptide(L)'
;IVISVAAGISLEQLQTWAGKDRALYCAIPNTAIEVKQSMTFITGLNATEDQNRLVLNIFGALGKAELVEERLLGPATTLCSCGIAFAFRYIRAAMEGGVELGLYPQKAQEGVLQTLRGAIALLESNGSHPEQEVDRVTTAGGITIKGLNEMEHAGFTSAVIRGLKASNNG
;
A
#
# COMPACT_ATOMS: atom_id res chain seq x y z
N ILE A 1 -23.08 16.15 0.49
CA ILE A 1 -21.73 15.56 0.62
C ILE A 1 -20.94 15.92 -0.63
N VAL A 2 -19.70 16.36 -0.48
CA VAL A 2 -18.74 16.54 -1.58
C VAL A 2 -17.50 15.72 -1.25
N ILE A 3 -16.99 14.95 -2.20
CA ILE A 3 -15.80 14.10 -2.03
C ILE A 3 -14.81 14.46 -3.12
N SER A 4 -13.64 14.95 -2.74
CA SER A 4 -12.51 15.15 -3.65
C SER A 4 -11.65 13.88 -3.69
N VAL A 5 -11.34 13.43 -4.90
CA VAL A 5 -10.36 12.36 -5.15
C VAL A 5 -9.05 12.90 -5.75
N ALA A 6 -8.90 14.22 -5.81
CA ALA A 6 -7.71 14.87 -6.32
C ALA A 6 -6.60 14.86 -5.27
N ALA A 7 -5.40 14.42 -5.67
CA ALA A 7 -4.22 14.48 -4.82
C ALA A 7 -3.80 15.93 -4.54
N GLY A 8 -3.34 16.19 -3.32
CA GLY A 8 -2.82 17.50 -2.89
C GLY A 8 -3.88 18.56 -2.59
N ILE A 9 -5.16 18.19 -2.53
CA ILE A 9 -6.25 19.10 -2.13
C ILE A 9 -6.54 18.96 -0.63
N SER A 10 -6.41 20.07 0.10
CA SER A 10 -6.79 20.12 1.52
C SER A 10 -8.30 20.30 1.72
N LEU A 11 -8.80 19.92 2.90
CA LEU A 11 -10.19 20.17 3.30
C LEU A 11 -10.50 21.67 3.33
N GLU A 12 -9.52 22.52 3.69
CA GLU A 12 -9.66 23.97 3.67
C GLU A 12 -9.86 24.52 2.24
N GLN A 13 -9.06 24.06 1.28
CA GLN A 13 -9.23 24.41 -0.14
C GLN A 13 -10.59 23.95 -0.64
N LEU A 14 -10.96 22.70 -0.33
CA LEU A 14 -12.26 22.15 -0.70
C LEU A 14 -13.42 22.93 -0.08
N GLN A 15 -13.28 23.39 1.17
CA GLN A 15 -14.27 24.22 1.85
C GLN A 15 -14.41 25.60 1.21
N THR A 16 -13.30 26.20 0.75
CA THR A 16 -13.32 27.47 0.02
C THR A 16 -14.08 27.35 -1.30
N TRP A 17 -13.99 26.21 -1.98
CA TRP A 17 -14.67 25.98 -3.26
C TRP A 17 -16.13 25.52 -3.12
N ALA A 18 -16.40 24.66 -2.14
CA ALA A 18 -17.70 24.00 -1.99
C ALA A 18 -18.64 24.66 -0.98
N GLY A 19 -18.14 25.60 -0.16
CA GLY A 19 -18.86 26.25 0.93
C GLY A 19 -18.82 25.48 2.26
N LYS A 20 -19.17 26.16 3.35
CA LYS A 20 -19.04 25.64 4.73
C LYS A 20 -20.19 24.71 5.16
N ASP A 21 -21.35 24.81 4.51
CA ASP A 21 -22.58 24.11 4.93
C ASP A 21 -22.68 22.67 4.42
N ARG A 22 -21.61 22.13 3.85
CA ARG A 22 -21.57 20.79 3.26
C ARG A 22 -20.58 19.92 4.03
N ALA A 23 -20.92 18.63 4.17
CA ALA A 23 -19.94 17.61 4.53
C ALA A 23 -18.94 17.42 3.37
N LEU A 24 -17.66 17.59 3.65
CA LEU A 24 -16.56 17.56 2.69
C LEU A 24 -15.62 16.41 3.03
N TYR A 25 -15.11 15.72 2.03
CA TYR A 25 -14.14 14.66 2.20
C TYR A 25 -13.02 14.76 1.18
N CYS A 26 -11.81 14.39 1.59
CA CYS A 26 -10.71 14.07 0.68
C CYS A 26 -10.41 12.58 0.82
N ALA A 27 -10.39 11.87 -0.30
CA ALA A 27 -10.20 10.42 -0.35
C ALA A 27 -9.38 10.09 -1.59
N ILE A 28 -8.17 9.55 -1.43
CA ILE A 28 -7.28 9.29 -2.57
C ILE A 28 -7.12 7.78 -2.72
N PRO A 29 -7.96 7.11 -3.54
CA PRO A 29 -7.78 5.70 -3.84
C PRO A 29 -6.56 5.49 -4.76
N ASN A 30 -6.11 4.24 -4.87
CA ASN A 30 -5.01 3.85 -5.76
C ASN A 30 -5.50 2.99 -6.94
N THR A 31 -4.61 2.62 -7.85
CA THR A 31 -4.97 1.85 -9.06
C THR A 31 -5.57 0.47 -8.78
N ALA A 32 -5.44 -0.08 -7.56
CA ALA A 32 -6.03 -1.37 -7.20
C ALA A 32 -7.58 -1.34 -7.09
N ILE A 33 -8.23 -0.19 -7.32
CA ILE A 33 -9.69 -0.10 -7.49
C ILE A 33 -10.21 -1.02 -8.60
N GLU A 34 -9.41 -1.25 -9.65
CA GLU A 34 -9.79 -2.10 -10.80
C GLU A 34 -10.08 -3.55 -10.38
N VAL A 35 -9.46 -4.00 -9.28
CA VAL A 35 -9.60 -5.34 -8.72
C VAL A 35 -10.23 -5.33 -7.32
N LYS A 36 -10.81 -4.21 -6.90
CA LYS A 36 -11.43 -4.01 -5.58
C LYS A 36 -10.50 -4.31 -4.39
N GLN A 37 -9.23 -3.97 -4.53
CA GLN A 37 -8.20 -4.15 -3.48
C GLN A 37 -7.50 -2.82 -3.15
N SER A 38 -8.18 -1.69 -3.35
CA SER A 38 -7.63 -0.40 -2.98
C SER A 38 -7.59 -0.23 -1.47
N MET A 39 -6.52 0.39 -0.94
CA MET A 39 -6.53 0.93 0.41
C MET A 39 -6.74 2.43 0.30
N THR A 40 -7.86 2.94 0.81
CA THR A 40 -8.24 4.35 0.71
C THR A 40 -8.33 4.98 2.09
N PHE A 41 -7.40 5.88 2.38
CA PHE A 41 -7.50 6.75 3.55
C PHE A 41 -8.35 7.97 3.22
N ILE A 42 -9.20 8.36 4.17
CA ILE A 42 -10.23 9.37 3.99
C ILE A 42 -10.15 10.35 5.15
N THR A 43 -10.21 11.64 4.87
CA THR A 43 -10.44 12.67 5.87
C THR A 43 -11.72 13.40 5.57
N GLY A 44 -12.42 13.89 6.59
CA GLY A 44 -13.72 14.53 6.47
C GLY A 44 -13.86 15.77 7.34
N LEU A 45 -14.69 16.71 6.90
CA LEU A 45 -15.02 17.95 7.60
C LEU A 45 -16.53 18.21 7.54
N ASN A 46 -17.09 18.75 8.63
CA ASN A 46 -18.52 19.10 8.75
C ASN A 46 -19.46 17.91 8.44
N ALA A 47 -19.04 16.71 8.84
CA ALA A 47 -19.74 15.46 8.58
C ALA A 47 -20.44 14.91 9.82
N THR A 48 -21.60 14.32 9.60
CA THR A 48 -22.29 13.46 10.58
C THR A 48 -21.78 12.03 10.50
N GLU A 49 -22.07 11.24 11.52
CA GLU A 49 -21.65 9.83 11.57
C GLU A 49 -22.28 8.97 10.46
N ASP A 50 -23.53 9.25 10.08
CA ASP A 50 -24.17 8.56 8.96
C ASP A 50 -23.51 8.88 7.62
N GLN A 51 -23.03 10.12 7.45
CA GLN A 51 -22.29 10.52 6.26
C GLN A 51 -20.90 9.87 6.24
N ASN A 52 -20.22 9.78 7.39
CA ASN A 52 -18.96 9.06 7.52
C ASN A 52 -19.11 7.61 7.09
N ARG A 53 -20.14 6.93 7.61
CA ARG A 53 -20.46 5.55 7.26
C ARG A 53 -20.78 5.37 5.78
N LEU A 54 -21.54 6.28 5.19
CA LEU A 54 -21.84 6.26 3.76
C LEU A 54 -20.56 6.35 2.93
N VAL A 55 -19.67 7.28 3.24
CA VAL A 55 -18.41 7.46 2.52
C VAL A 55 -17.49 6.24 2.69
N LEU A 56 -17.37 5.71 3.90
CA LEU A 56 -16.63 4.47 4.16
C LEU A 56 -17.19 3.29 3.37
N ASN A 57 -18.51 3.16 3.25
CA ASN A 57 -19.13 2.10 2.45
C ASN A 57 -18.85 2.24 0.95
N ILE A 58 -18.84 3.47 0.43
CA ILE A 58 -18.55 3.74 -0.98
C ILE A 58 -17.13 3.27 -1.33
N PHE A 59 -16.13 3.69 -0.55
CA PHE A 59 -14.74 3.31 -0.81
C PHE A 59 -14.43 1.87 -0.36
N GLY A 60 -15.14 1.34 0.64
CA GLY A 60 -15.09 -0.06 1.04
C GLY A 60 -15.61 -1.02 -0.04
N ALA A 61 -16.45 -0.56 -0.97
CA ALA A 61 -16.82 -1.36 -2.14
C ALA A 61 -15.66 -1.53 -3.14
N LEU A 62 -14.62 -0.71 -3.04
CA LEU A 62 -13.43 -0.69 -3.89
C LEU A 62 -12.19 -1.32 -3.20
N GLY A 63 -12.34 -1.79 -1.96
CA GLY A 63 -11.27 -2.39 -1.15
C GLY A 63 -11.46 -2.10 0.34
N LYS A 64 -10.42 -1.61 1.02
CA LYS A 64 -10.47 -1.19 2.43
C LYS A 64 -10.47 0.34 2.50
N ALA A 65 -11.25 0.89 3.42
CA ALA A 65 -11.38 2.33 3.61
C ALA A 65 -11.31 2.67 5.10
N GLU A 66 -10.61 3.75 5.44
CA GLU A 66 -10.39 4.18 6.82
C GLU A 66 -10.43 5.70 6.95
N LEU A 67 -11.07 6.21 8.01
CA LEU A 67 -11.05 7.62 8.37
C LEU A 67 -9.79 7.94 9.18
N VAL A 68 -9.07 8.99 8.78
CA VAL A 68 -7.85 9.45 9.43
C VAL A 68 -7.82 10.96 9.56
N GLU A 69 -6.93 11.46 10.41
CA GLU A 69 -6.61 12.88 10.48
C GLU A 69 -6.03 13.38 9.14
N GLU A 70 -6.35 14.60 8.74
CA GLU A 70 -5.90 15.19 7.46
C GLU A 70 -4.38 15.15 7.27
N ARG A 71 -3.60 15.40 8.34
CA ARG A 71 -2.13 15.34 8.31
C ARG A 71 -1.57 13.97 7.91
N LEU A 72 -2.36 12.89 8.06
CA LEU A 72 -1.97 11.54 7.68
C LEU A 72 -2.33 11.21 6.23
N LEU A 73 -3.21 11.99 5.59
CA LEU A 73 -3.70 11.70 4.25
C LEU A 73 -2.56 11.68 3.21
N GLY A 74 -1.67 12.66 3.25
CA GLY A 74 -0.51 12.73 2.36
C GLY A 74 0.43 11.52 2.50
N PRO A 75 0.98 11.27 3.71
CA PRO A 75 1.83 10.11 3.97
C PRO A 75 1.17 8.76 3.63
N ALA A 76 -0.10 8.59 4.00
CA ALA A 76 -0.83 7.35 3.77
C ALA A 76 -1.13 7.12 2.28
N THR A 77 -1.47 8.19 1.55
CA THR A 77 -1.63 8.15 0.08
C THR A 77 -0.31 7.77 -0.59
N THR A 78 0.80 8.37 -0.18
CA THR A 78 2.13 8.04 -0.72
C THR A 78 2.45 6.56 -0.49
N LEU A 79 2.25 6.08 0.74
CA LEU A 79 2.48 4.67 1.09
C LEU A 79 1.66 3.73 0.19
N CYS A 80 0.35 3.96 0.06
CA CYS A 80 -0.54 3.04 -0.64
C CYS A 80 -0.55 3.20 -2.16
N SER A 81 -0.30 4.40 -2.68
CA SER A 81 -0.28 4.66 -4.13
C SER A 81 1.08 4.34 -4.73
N CYS A 82 2.16 4.94 -4.21
CA CYS A 82 3.51 4.64 -4.69
C CYS A 82 3.94 3.21 -4.33
N GLY A 83 3.42 2.66 -3.23
CA GLY A 83 3.67 1.28 -2.82
C GLY A 83 3.33 0.24 -3.88
N ILE A 84 2.30 0.46 -4.71
CA ILE A 84 1.98 -0.43 -5.83
C ILE A 84 3.13 -0.50 -6.83
N ALA A 85 3.67 0.66 -7.22
CA ALA A 85 4.79 0.71 -8.15
C ALA A 85 6.04 0.03 -7.56
N PHE A 86 6.29 0.20 -6.26
CA PHE A 86 7.42 -0.43 -5.58
C PHE A 86 7.25 -1.95 -5.49
N ALA A 87 6.03 -2.44 -5.24
CA ALA A 87 5.71 -3.85 -5.30
C ALA A 87 5.92 -4.44 -6.70
N PHE A 88 5.54 -3.73 -7.77
CA PHE A 88 5.83 -4.16 -9.15
C PHE A 88 7.33 -4.21 -9.44
N ARG A 89 8.13 -3.28 -8.90
CA ARG A 89 9.59 -3.34 -9.01
C ARG A 89 10.17 -4.56 -8.31
N TYR A 90 9.66 -4.91 -7.13
CA TYR A 90 10.05 -6.15 -6.45
C TYR A 90 9.68 -7.39 -7.27
N ILE A 91 8.44 -7.47 -7.76
CA ILE A 91 7.96 -8.60 -8.58
C ILE A 91 8.86 -8.80 -9.81
N ARG A 92 9.18 -7.70 -10.52
CA ARG A 92 10.08 -7.75 -11.67
C ARG A 92 11.47 -8.25 -11.29
N ALA A 93 12.06 -7.73 -10.22
CA ALA A 93 13.39 -8.15 -9.78
C ALA A 93 13.42 -9.63 -9.35
N ALA A 94 12.39 -10.10 -8.65
CA ALA A 94 12.25 -11.50 -8.28
C ALA A 94 12.08 -12.41 -9.50
N MET A 95 11.36 -11.96 -10.52
CA MET A 95 11.26 -12.67 -11.80
C MET A 95 12.61 -12.76 -12.52
N GLU A 96 13.35 -11.66 -12.61
CA GLU A 96 14.70 -11.62 -13.21
C GLU A 96 15.64 -12.61 -12.48
N GLY A 97 15.66 -12.60 -11.14
CA GLY A 97 16.43 -13.58 -10.36
C GLY A 97 16.00 -15.03 -10.60
N GLY A 98 14.68 -15.29 -10.73
CA GLY A 98 14.18 -16.62 -11.08
C GLY A 98 14.64 -17.10 -12.46
N VAL A 99 14.76 -16.19 -13.43
CA VAL A 99 15.28 -16.50 -14.77
C VAL A 99 16.78 -16.80 -14.73
N GLU A 100 17.55 -16.06 -13.95
CA GLU A 100 18.98 -16.35 -13.74
C GLU A 100 19.21 -17.72 -13.08
N LEU A 101 18.27 -18.17 -12.26
CA LEU A 101 18.25 -19.52 -11.67
C LEU A 101 17.77 -20.61 -12.65
N GLY A 102 17.39 -20.25 -13.89
CA GLY A 102 17.04 -21.18 -14.95
C GLY A 102 15.55 -21.37 -15.20
N LEU A 103 14.66 -20.58 -14.58
CA LEU A 103 13.23 -20.63 -14.87
C LEU A 103 12.90 -19.91 -16.18
N TYR A 104 11.93 -20.44 -16.93
CA TYR A 104 11.32 -19.68 -18.01
C TYR A 104 10.55 -18.47 -17.45
N PRO A 105 10.54 -17.31 -18.14
CA PRO A 105 9.95 -16.07 -17.63
C PRO A 105 8.52 -16.20 -17.12
N GLN A 106 7.65 -16.92 -17.85
CA GLN A 106 6.27 -17.14 -17.44
C GLN A 106 6.18 -17.93 -16.13
N LYS A 107 7.03 -18.95 -15.94
CA LYS A 107 7.06 -19.77 -14.72
C LYS A 107 7.56 -18.97 -13.53
N ALA A 108 8.55 -18.10 -13.75
CA ALA A 108 9.03 -17.17 -12.73
C ALA A 108 7.92 -16.19 -12.31
N GLN A 109 7.17 -15.64 -13.26
CA GLN A 109 6.04 -14.76 -12.98
C GLN A 109 4.96 -15.46 -12.13
N GLU A 110 4.49 -16.64 -12.56
CA GLU A 110 3.50 -17.42 -11.83
C GLU A 110 3.96 -17.75 -10.40
N GLY A 111 5.23 -18.16 -10.27
CA GLY A 111 5.84 -18.46 -8.97
C GLY A 111 5.90 -17.26 -8.04
N VAL A 112 6.36 -16.11 -8.51
CA VAL A 112 6.46 -14.88 -7.70
C VAL A 112 5.07 -14.40 -7.25
N LEU A 113 4.09 -14.38 -8.16
CA LEU A 113 2.73 -13.95 -7.81
C LEU A 113 2.08 -14.86 -6.76
N GLN A 114 2.26 -16.18 -6.88
CA GLN A 114 1.71 -17.12 -5.91
C GLN A 114 2.43 -17.04 -4.56
N THR A 115 3.75 -16.89 -4.56
CA THR A 115 4.55 -16.70 -3.33
C THR A 115 4.12 -15.46 -2.57
N LEU A 116 3.96 -14.33 -3.26
CA LEU A 116 3.52 -13.08 -2.63
C LEU A 116 2.09 -13.17 -2.06
N ARG A 117 1.17 -13.84 -2.77
CA ARG A 117 -0.17 -14.11 -2.23
C ARG A 117 -0.10 -14.94 -0.94
N GLY A 118 0.73 -15.97 -0.92
CA GLY A 118 0.96 -16.80 0.27
C GLY A 118 1.53 -16.00 1.44
N ALA A 119 2.53 -15.16 1.19
CA ALA A 119 3.13 -14.30 2.22
C ALA A 119 2.10 -13.33 2.83
N ILE A 120 1.28 -12.68 2.00
CA ILE A 120 0.20 -11.79 2.47
C ILE A 120 -0.82 -12.59 3.30
N ALA A 121 -1.27 -13.74 2.79
CA ALA A 121 -2.26 -14.56 3.47
C ALA A 121 -1.78 -15.06 4.85
N LEU A 122 -0.49 -15.39 4.98
CA LEU A 122 0.10 -15.79 6.27
C LEU A 122 0.10 -14.64 7.29
N LEU A 123 0.43 -13.43 6.86
CA LEU A 123 0.39 -12.25 7.74
C LEU A 123 -1.05 -11.93 8.17
N GLU A 124 -2.00 -11.97 7.23
CA GLU A 124 -3.41 -11.72 7.55
C GLU A 124 -4.01 -12.82 8.45
N SER A 125 -3.65 -14.09 8.25
CA SER A 125 -4.17 -15.19 9.07
C SER A 125 -3.59 -15.21 10.48
N ASN A 126 -2.31 -14.85 10.63
CA ASN A 126 -1.60 -14.98 11.89
C ASN A 126 -1.63 -13.69 12.71
N GLY A 127 -1.87 -12.53 12.10
CA GLY A 127 -1.77 -11.23 12.76
C GLY A 127 -0.39 -10.95 13.35
N SER A 128 0.65 -11.61 12.82
CA SER A 128 2.02 -11.58 13.32
C SER A 128 2.81 -10.41 12.74
N HIS A 129 3.90 -10.05 13.41
CA HIS A 129 4.86 -9.09 12.88
C HIS A 129 5.62 -9.71 11.70
N PRO A 130 5.91 -8.97 10.60
CA PRO A 130 6.63 -9.52 9.45
C PRO A 130 7.93 -10.25 9.78
N GLU A 131 8.78 -9.68 10.65
CA GLU A 131 10.03 -10.34 11.09
C GLU A 131 9.81 -11.69 11.78
N GLN A 132 8.65 -11.89 12.46
CA GLN A 132 8.36 -13.20 13.06
C GLN A 132 8.08 -14.26 11.98
N GLU A 133 7.45 -13.88 10.86
CA GLU A 133 7.28 -14.82 9.74
C GLU A 133 8.59 -15.04 8.99
N VAL A 134 9.45 -14.03 8.88
CA VAL A 134 10.81 -14.16 8.34
C VAL A 134 11.62 -15.16 9.17
N ASP A 135 11.61 -15.04 10.50
CA ASP A 135 12.30 -15.95 11.42
C ASP A 135 11.81 -17.39 11.25
N ARG A 136 10.49 -17.60 11.07
CA ARG A 136 9.90 -18.94 10.87
C ARG A 136 10.38 -19.64 9.61
N VAL A 137 10.65 -18.89 8.54
CA VAL A 137 11.13 -19.46 7.26
C VAL A 137 12.66 -19.42 7.14
N THR A 138 13.36 -19.00 8.19
CA THR A 138 14.81 -18.83 8.21
C THR A 138 15.46 -19.81 9.17
N THR A 139 16.12 -20.82 8.60
CA THR A 139 16.89 -21.79 9.38
C THR A 139 18.36 -21.38 9.49
N ALA A 140 19.01 -21.70 10.62
CA ALA A 140 20.44 -21.42 10.83
C ALA A 140 21.31 -22.02 9.70
N GLY A 141 22.11 -21.17 9.04
CA GLY A 141 22.97 -21.56 7.91
C GLY A 141 22.25 -21.90 6.59
N GLY A 142 20.92 -21.73 6.55
CA GLY A 142 20.08 -22.05 5.39
C GLY A 142 20.27 -21.10 4.20
N ILE A 143 19.54 -21.38 3.12
CA ILE A 143 19.56 -20.55 1.91
C ILE A 143 18.82 -19.22 2.09
N THR A 144 17.76 -19.18 2.91
CA THR A 144 16.97 -17.97 3.19
C THR A 144 17.82 -16.87 3.81
N ILE A 145 18.58 -17.20 4.88
CA ILE A 145 19.41 -16.21 5.57
C ILE A 145 20.51 -15.65 4.67
N LYS A 146 21.08 -16.47 3.79
CA LYS A 146 22.08 -16.01 2.81
C LYS A 146 21.46 -15.02 1.82
N GLY A 147 20.27 -15.31 1.30
CA GLY A 147 19.54 -14.41 0.42
C GLY A 147 19.17 -13.08 1.09
N LEU A 148 18.62 -13.14 2.31
CA LEU A 148 18.28 -11.94 3.08
C LEU A 148 19.50 -11.06 3.35
N ASN A 149 20.63 -11.66 3.73
CA ASN A 149 21.87 -10.93 3.97
C ASN A 149 22.37 -10.21 2.70
N GLU A 150 22.34 -10.87 1.54
CA GLU A 150 22.73 -10.23 0.27
C GLU A 150 21.79 -9.08 -0.12
N MET A 151 20.48 -9.24 0.10
CA MET A 151 19.50 -8.16 -0.13
C MET A 151 19.77 -6.95 0.76
N GLU A 152 20.07 -7.18 2.03
CA GLU A 152 20.39 -6.10 2.98
C GLU A 152 21.75 -5.46 2.69
N HIS A 153 22.77 -6.24 2.30
CA HIS A 153 24.05 -5.70 1.84
C HIS A 153 23.91 -4.83 0.59
N ALA A 154 23.01 -5.18 -0.33
CA ALA A 154 22.65 -4.37 -1.48
C ALA A 154 21.79 -3.12 -1.12
N GLY A 155 21.38 -3.00 0.15
CA GLY A 155 20.66 -1.85 0.68
C GLY A 155 19.15 -1.87 0.39
N PHE A 156 18.54 -3.04 0.28
CA PHE A 156 17.11 -3.22 -0.01
C PHE A 156 16.22 -2.38 0.93
N THR A 157 16.32 -2.58 2.24
CA THR A 157 15.53 -1.84 3.23
C THR A 157 15.73 -0.32 3.10
N SER A 158 16.98 0.12 2.91
CA SER A 158 17.29 1.53 2.72
C SER A 158 16.66 2.12 1.45
N ALA A 159 16.68 1.37 0.35
CA ALA A 159 16.09 1.80 -0.92
C ALA A 159 14.58 2.00 -0.80
N VAL A 160 13.86 1.06 -0.16
CA VAL A 160 12.41 1.15 0.05
C VAL A 160 12.04 2.35 0.92
N ILE A 161 12.70 2.50 2.08
CA ILE A 161 12.42 3.61 3.01
C ILE A 161 12.72 4.97 2.35
N ARG A 162 13.86 5.11 1.68
CA ARG A 162 14.21 6.37 1.01
C ARG A 162 13.29 6.66 -0.17
N GLY A 163 12.89 5.64 -0.93
CA GLY A 163 11.92 5.79 -2.02
C GLY A 163 10.58 6.34 -1.53
N LEU A 164 10.05 5.80 -0.42
CA LEU A 164 8.83 6.31 0.21
C LEU A 164 9.01 7.75 0.70
N LYS A 165 10.09 8.04 1.44
CA LYS A 165 10.35 9.39 1.96
C LYS A 165 10.53 10.43 0.85
N ALA A 166 11.17 10.07 -0.26
CA ALA A 166 11.36 10.94 -1.41
C ALA A 166 10.06 11.17 -2.20
N SER A 167 9.08 10.25 -2.08
CA SER A 167 7.78 10.37 -2.76
C SER A 167 6.76 11.17 -1.96
N ASN A 168 7.02 11.40 -0.67
CA ASN A 168 6.14 12.18 0.19
C ASN A 168 6.60 13.64 0.20
N ASN A 169 6.05 14.45 -0.70
CA ASN A 169 6.14 15.90 -0.58
C ASN A 169 5.20 16.31 0.55
N GLY A 170 5.77 16.68 1.70
CA GLY A 170 5.04 17.03 2.92
C GLY A 170 3.96 18.08 2.71
#